data_AF-A0AA86YWE3-F1
#
_entry.id   AF-A0AA86YWE3-F1
#
_cell.length_a   1.000
_cell.length_b   1.000
_cell.length_c   1.000
_cell.angle_alpha   90.00
_cell.angle_beta   90.00
_cell.angle_gamma   90.00
#
_symmetry.space_group_name_H-M   'P 1'
#
loop_
_entity.id
_entity.type
_entity.pdbx_description
1 polymer ?
#
loop_
_entity_poly.entity_id
_entity_poly.type
_entity_poly.pdbx_seq_one_letter_code
_entity_poly.pdbx_strand_id
1 'polypeptide(L)'
;MAILKQWQQTSHPARLWHPISNSRIQCELCPRACKINLGRVGTCKVRRNENGRLVTLNYGKSVPMTQESIETEAVYHYAPGERILSLGNIGCMLRCDFCQNWTTSQARYVQDSHVAYYRPEDVVNYALKHNIRVLSWTYNDPVVWHEFVMDTAKLAREKGLKNLYKSAFYISEKGIDELLTVMDIFSISLKSMQDSFYRKHTGGRLQPILDGIKQVYDARKSGNYPHLEISNLCVTGRNDTLEEAKKVSDWMLTHLDAEIPLHYVRFHPDYQYTHVERTAIPLLEQARLQALNDGMRYVYVVNVFDTQSANTYCPECQTLLVKRSGLIAEPYMDKGYCPRCHFHPPIILPWEDANTDKTVLSIPDGLHCITHMFRGPVQACHIEQQHESDIYYQFVSKDGTPVSDINMNNCGRFMLSKSNPNAEGIRLYHHLNEPCQLFEVYDRAHFPVTEAEKTHLGSENVPVTFIPLKGR
;
A
#
# COMPACT_ATOMS: atom_id res chain seq x y z
N MET A 1 -28.35 6.40 23.90
CA MET A 1 -27.33 6.87 22.92
C MET A 1 -26.30 5.76 22.77
N ALA A 2 -25.89 5.40 21.55
CA ALA A 2 -24.79 4.45 21.40
C ALA A 2 -23.52 5.09 22.00
N ILE A 3 -22.83 4.36 22.89
CA ILE A 3 -21.57 4.80 23.48
C ILE A 3 -20.57 4.93 22.31
N LEU A 4 -20.02 6.12 22.12
CA LEU A 4 -18.96 6.35 21.13
C LEU A 4 -17.69 5.62 21.59
N LYS A 5 -17.02 4.94 20.66
CA LYS A 5 -15.70 4.34 20.90
C LYS A 5 -14.71 5.44 21.31
N GLN A 6 -13.68 5.13 22.08
CA GLN A 6 -12.69 6.12 22.54
C GLN A 6 -12.09 6.89 21.36
N TRP A 7 -11.74 6.20 20.28
CA TRP A 7 -11.21 6.83 19.08
C TRP A 7 -12.19 7.80 18.41
N GLN A 8 -13.49 7.78 18.74
CA GLN A 8 -14.51 8.69 18.18
C GLN A 8 -14.79 9.90 19.08
N GLN A 9 -14.15 10.00 20.25
CA GLN A 9 -14.42 11.06 21.23
C GLN A 9 -13.72 12.38 20.90
N THR A 10 -12.62 12.34 20.14
CA THR A 10 -11.93 13.54 19.66
C THR A 10 -12.19 13.76 18.18
N SER A 11 -12.27 15.02 17.77
CA SER A 11 -12.51 15.43 16.38
C SER A 11 -11.58 16.58 15.97
N HIS A 12 -11.41 16.75 14.66
CA HIS A 12 -10.61 17.82 14.07
C HIS A 12 -11.43 18.53 12.98
N PRO A 13 -11.34 19.86 12.81
CA PRO A 13 -12.00 20.55 11.70
C PRO A 13 -11.71 19.90 10.35
N ALA A 14 -12.75 19.66 9.55
CA ALA A 14 -12.59 19.11 8.21
C ALA A 14 -12.70 20.21 7.14
N ARG A 15 -12.03 19.99 6.00
CA ARG A 15 -12.05 20.83 4.81
C ARG A 15 -13.08 20.33 3.80
N LEU A 16 -13.29 21.11 2.73
CA LEU A 16 -14.12 20.77 1.57
C LEU A 16 -15.59 20.48 1.94
N TRP A 17 -16.28 21.50 2.43
CA TRP A 17 -17.70 21.44 2.76
C TRP A 17 -18.32 22.83 2.80
N HIS A 18 -19.65 22.88 2.75
CA HIS A 18 -20.41 24.11 2.98
C HIS A 18 -21.70 23.83 3.77
N PRO A 19 -22.21 24.80 4.54
CA PRO A 19 -23.54 24.69 5.14
C PRO A 19 -24.63 24.75 4.06
N ILE A 20 -25.66 23.91 4.18
CA ILE A 20 -26.84 23.94 3.29
C ILE A 20 -28.13 24.34 4.01
N SER A 21 -28.16 24.21 5.35
CA SER A 21 -29.17 24.79 6.22
C SER A 21 -28.67 24.83 7.67
N ASN A 22 -29.42 25.45 8.59
CA ASN A 22 -29.03 25.59 10.01
C ASN A 22 -28.66 24.28 10.72
N SER A 23 -29.17 23.13 10.25
CA SER A 23 -28.93 21.82 10.86
C SER A 23 -28.27 20.82 9.90
N ARG A 24 -27.75 21.27 8.74
CA ARG A 24 -27.26 20.37 7.70
C ARG A 24 -26.10 20.98 6.91
N ILE A 25 -25.10 20.15 6.66
CA ILE A 25 -23.92 20.50 5.87
C ILE A 25 -23.78 19.55 4.68
N GLN A 26 -23.05 19.96 3.65
CA GLN A 26 -22.66 19.11 2.55
C GLN A 26 -21.13 18.94 2.56
N CYS A 27 -20.67 17.70 2.74
CA CYS A 27 -19.27 17.32 2.61
C CYS A 27 -18.95 17.05 1.13
N GLU A 28 -17.91 17.68 0.62
CA GLU A 28 -17.52 17.68 -0.81
C GLU A 28 -16.20 16.96 -1.08
N LEU A 29 -15.51 16.45 -0.05
CA LEU A 29 -14.24 15.72 -0.20
C LEU A 29 -14.26 14.64 -1.29
N CYS A 30 -15.36 13.87 -1.39
CA CYS A 30 -15.51 12.80 -2.37
C CYS A 30 -16.79 12.96 -3.19
N PRO A 31 -16.92 12.27 -4.35
CA PRO A 31 -18.06 12.41 -5.25
C PRO A 31 -19.43 12.04 -4.65
N ARG A 32 -19.47 11.47 -3.44
CA ARG A 32 -20.74 11.20 -2.74
C ARG A 32 -21.46 12.46 -2.28
N ALA A 33 -20.77 13.60 -2.15
CA ALA A 33 -21.36 14.87 -1.75
C ALA A 33 -22.32 14.76 -0.55
N CYS A 34 -21.88 14.08 0.53
CA CYS A 34 -22.77 13.65 1.61
C CYS A 34 -23.44 14.86 2.28
N LYS A 35 -24.78 14.88 2.32
CA LYS A 35 -25.56 15.89 3.05
C LYS A 35 -25.86 15.41 4.47
N ILE A 36 -25.08 15.89 5.44
CA ILE A 36 -25.01 15.36 6.82
C ILE A 36 -25.81 16.23 7.79
N ASN A 37 -26.81 15.63 8.44
CA ASN A 37 -27.60 16.30 9.49
C ASN A 37 -26.80 16.46 10.78
N LEU A 38 -27.15 17.45 11.60
CA LEU A 38 -26.56 17.72 12.90
C LEU A 38 -26.42 16.45 13.75
N GLY A 39 -25.24 16.23 14.32
CA GLY A 39 -24.92 15.08 15.16
C GLY A 39 -24.71 13.76 14.40
N ARG A 40 -24.92 13.72 13.07
CA ARG A 40 -24.77 12.52 12.24
C ARG A 40 -23.41 12.46 11.55
N VAL A 41 -23.07 11.26 11.07
CA VAL A 41 -21.87 10.98 10.26
C VAL A 41 -22.21 10.70 8.80
N GLY A 42 -21.29 11.00 7.91
CA GLY A 42 -21.36 10.66 6.49
C GLY A 42 -21.20 9.16 6.23
N THR A 43 -21.21 8.78 4.95
CA THR A 43 -21.14 7.37 4.51
C THR A 43 -19.87 6.66 4.96
N CYS A 44 -18.73 7.37 5.02
CA CYS A 44 -17.44 6.85 5.47
C CYS A 44 -17.36 6.64 7.00
N LYS A 45 -18.37 7.08 7.76
CA LYS A 45 -18.46 6.96 9.23
C LYS A 45 -17.40 7.71 10.04
N VAL A 46 -16.49 8.42 9.38
CA VAL A 46 -15.43 9.20 10.05
C VAL A 46 -15.59 10.71 9.89
N ARG A 47 -16.50 11.20 9.04
CA ARG A 47 -16.82 12.63 8.93
C ARG A 47 -18.17 12.94 9.57
N ARG A 48 -18.22 13.88 10.50
CA ARG A 48 -19.39 14.19 11.34
C ARG A 48 -19.80 15.66 11.19
N ASN A 49 -21.09 15.92 11.22
CA ASN A 49 -21.61 17.26 11.45
C ASN A 49 -21.68 17.48 12.98
N GLU A 50 -20.75 18.27 13.50
CA GLU A 50 -20.67 18.64 14.90
C GLU A 50 -20.97 20.13 15.03
N ASN A 51 -22.09 20.47 15.68
CA ASN A 51 -22.54 21.85 15.90
C ASN A 51 -22.59 22.70 14.61
N GLY A 52 -23.06 22.12 13.50
CA GLY A 52 -23.19 22.81 12.22
C GLY A 52 -21.88 22.92 11.43
N ARG A 53 -20.80 22.25 11.88
CA ARG A 53 -19.49 22.24 11.21
C ARG A 53 -19.09 20.81 10.85
N LEU A 54 -18.43 20.65 9.70
CA LEU A 54 -17.83 19.35 9.37
C LEU A 54 -16.56 19.16 10.20
N VAL A 55 -16.48 18.02 10.88
CA VAL A 55 -15.27 17.53 11.54
C VAL A 55 -14.91 16.15 11.01
N THR A 56 -13.63 15.81 11.07
CA THR A 56 -13.16 14.43 10.91
C THR A 56 -12.87 13.80 12.27
N LEU A 57 -13.22 12.54 12.43
CA LEU A 57 -13.05 11.75 13.64
C LEU A 57 -11.75 10.95 13.62
N ASN A 58 -11.02 10.92 12.51
CA ASN A 58 -9.83 10.06 12.35
C ASN A 58 -8.50 10.84 12.23
N TYR A 59 -8.47 12.16 12.50
CA TYR A 59 -7.22 12.92 12.46
C TYR A 59 -6.18 12.33 13.42
N GLY A 60 -5.00 11.98 12.90
CA GLY A 60 -3.95 11.31 13.66
C GLY A 60 -4.30 9.90 14.16
N LYS A 61 -5.40 9.29 13.68
CA LYS A 61 -5.84 7.95 14.09
C LYS A 61 -5.67 6.96 12.96
N SER A 62 -4.86 5.95 13.22
CA SER A 62 -4.24 5.12 12.20
C SER A 62 -4.08 3.70 12.73
N VAL A 63 -3.54 2.81 11.91
CA VAL A 63 -2.99 1.52 12.33
C VAL A 63 -1.50 1.68 12.67
N PRO A 64 -0.83 0.68 13.28
CA PRO A 64 0.63 0.71 13.41
C PRO A 64 1.30 1.01 12.06
N MET A 65 2.18 2.01 12.03
CA MET A 65 2.98 2.32 10.84
C MET A 65 3.99 1.20 10.60
N THR A 66 4.25 0.86 9.33
CA THR A 66 5.15 -0.24 8.98
C THR A 66 6.22 0.24 8.02
N GLN A 67 7.47 -0.12 8.27
CA GLN A 67 8.51 -0.01 7.25
C GLN A 67 8.36 -1.13 6.22
N GLU A 68 8.26 -0.75 4.95
CA GLU A 68 8.12 -1.66 3.80
C GLU A 68 9.07 -1.25 2.67
N SER A 69 8.90 -1.82 1.48
CA SER A 69 9.53 -1.34 0.25
C SER A 69 8.50 -0.74 -0.70
N ILE A 70 8.91 0.17 -1.57
CA ILE A 70 8.03 0.84 -2.54
C ILE A 70 7.25 -0.14 -3.44
N GLU A 71 7.76 -1.35 -3.63
CA GLU A 71 7.12 -2.44 -4.37
C GLU A 71 5.79 -2.90 -3.76
N THR A 72 5.56 -2.75 -2.45
CA THR A 72 4.28 -3.11 -1.80
C THR A 72 3.13 -2.24 -2.32
N GLU A 73 3.45 -1.04 -2.78
CA GLU A 73 2.48 -0.08 -3.29
C GLU A 73 2.21 -0.21 -4.79
N ALA A 74 2.78 -1.23 -5.44
CA ALA A 74 2.78 -1.37 -6.90
C ALA A 74 3.31 -0.10 -7.58
N VAL A 75 4.48 0.36 -7.13
CA VAL A 75 5.25 1.45 -7.73
C VAL A 75 6.62 0.90 -8.11
N TYR A 76 6.86 0.72 -9.40
CA TYR A 76 8.07 0.05 -9.92
C TYR A 76 9.00 0.99 -10.69
N HIS A 77 8.58 2.20 -11.02
CA HIS A 77 9.36 3.17 -11.80
C HIS A 77 9.78 4.38 -10.97
N TYR A 78 9.53 4.35 -9.65
CA TYR A 78 10.02 5.36 -8.72
C TYR A 78 10.89 4.70 -7.65
N ALA A 79 12.18 5.01 -7.69
CA ALA A 79 13.19 4.58 -6.75
C ALA A 79 13.06 3.08 -6.34
N PRO A 80 13.18 2.13 -7.29
CA PRO A 80 13.00 0.70 -7.02
C PRO A 80 13.82 0.20 -5.83
N GLY A 81 13.18 -0.52 -4.90
CA GLY A 81 13.80 -1.11 -3.71
C GLY A 81 13.91 -0.16 -2.52
N GLU A 82 13.49 1.10 -2.65
CA GLU A 82 13.51 2.05 -1.54
C GLU A 82 12.60 1.65 -0.40
N ARG A 83 13.08 1.84 0.83
CA ARG A 83 12.26 1.68 2.04
C ARG A 83 11.26 2.83 2.13
N ILE A 84 10.03 2.46 2.45
CA ILE A 84 8.91 3.39 2.66
C ILE A 84 8.35 3.23 4.07
N LEU A 85 7.74 4.28 4.60
CA LEU A 85 6.96 4.21 5.83
C LEU A 85 5.48 4.20 5.44
N SER A 86 4.85 3.04 5.54
CA SER A 86 3.45 2.82 5.18
C SER A 86 2.52 3.14 6.34
N LEU A 87 1.52 3.99 6.08
CA LEU A 87 0.51 4.42 7.04
C LEU A 87 -0.89 4.20 6.47
N GLY A 88 -1.73 3.46 7.20
CA GLY A 88 -3.17 3.34 6.92
C GLY A 88 -4.02 4.09 7.93
N ASN A 89 -5.21 4.52 7.55
CA ASN A 89 -6.09 5.28 8.46
C ASN A 89 -7.21 4.43 9.07
N ILE A 90 -8.14 5.06 9.77
CA ILE A 90 -9.43 4.45 10.14
C ILE A 90 -10.53 4.94 9.18
N GLY A 91 -11.33 4.02 8.65
CA GLY A 91 -12.41 4.31 7.70
C GLY A 91 -11.98 4.27 6.23
N CYS A 92 -12.96 4.31 5.32
CA CYS A 92 -12.76 4.41 3.87
C CYS A 92 -14.01 5.06 3.24
N MET A 93 -13.86 5.69 2.07
CA MET A 93 -15.02 6.19 1.33
C MET A 93 -15.78 5.06 0.64
N LEU A 94 -15.08 4.01 0.20
CA LEU A 94 -15.66 2.82 -0.44
C LEU A 94 -16.03 1.74 0.59
N ARG A 95 -16.82 0.78 0.14
CA ARG A 95 -17.29 -0.37 0.93
C ARG A 95 -17.12 -1.68 0.16
N CYS A 96 -15.91 -1.88 -0.36
CA CYS A 96 -15.53 -3.10 -1.08
C CYS A 96 -15.90 -4.34 -0.26
N ASP A 97 -16.78 -5.19 -0.78
CA ASP A 97 -17.18 -6.47 -0.16
C ASP A 97 -16.06 -7.53 -0.19
N PHE A 98 -14.97 -7.26 -0.91
CA PHE A 98 -13.74 -8.05 -1.03
C PHE A 98 -12.51 -7.36 -0.41
N CYS A 99 -12.69 -6.36 0.47
CA CYS A 99 -11.58 -5.58 0.99
C CYS A 99 -10.68 -6.40 1.92
N GLN A 100 -9.37 -6.47 1.62
CA GLN A 100 -8.36 -7.08 2.49
C GLN A 100 -8.26 -6.33 3.83
N ASN A 101 -8.29 -5.00 3.78
CA ASN A 101 -8.23 -4.13 4.96
C ASN A 101 -9.62 -3.78 5.52
N TRP A 102 -10.57 -4.73 5.48
CA TRP A 102 -11.97 -4.48 5.89
C TRP A 102 -12.11 -4.11 7.37
N THR A 103 -11.26 -4.65 8.24
CA THR A 103 -11.29 -4.43 9.69
C THR A 103 -11.05 -2.97 10.07
N THR A 104 -10.26 -2.24 9.29
CA THR A 104 -9.90 -0.82 9.51
C THR A 104 -10.65 0.12 8.58
N SER A 105 -10.92 -0.30 7.34
CA SER A 105 -11.68 0.48 6.36
C SER A 105 -13.16 0.59 6.72
N GLN A 106 -13.76 -0.47 7.26
CA GLN A 106 -15.14 -0.46 7.72
C GLN A 106 -15.19 -0.08 9.19
N ALA A 107 -15.21 1.23 9.48
CA ALA A 107 -15.11 1.82 10.83
C ALA A 107 -16.04 1.21 11.90
N ARG A 108 -17.11 0.52 11.51
CA ARG A 108 -17.96 -0.25 12.44
C ARG A 108 -17.21 -1.38 13.16
N TYR A 109 -16.22 -2.00 12.52
CA TYR A 109 -15.45 -3.12 13.09
C TYR A 109 -14.22 -2.68 13.88
N VAL A 110 -13.80 -1.42 13.76
CA VAL A 110 -12.60 -0.90 14.43
C VAL A 110 -12.79 -0.87 15.94
N GLN A 111 -11.93 -1.53 16.70
CA GLN A 111 -11.90 -1.48 18.15
C GLN A 111 -10.84 -0.48 18.63
N ASP A 112 -11.01 0.07 19.84
CA ASP A 112 -10.06 1.04 20.40
C ASP A 112 -8.64 0.47 20.53
N SER A 113 -8.52 -0.82 20.85
CA SER A 113 -7.24 -1.56 20.90
C SER A 113 -6.51 -1.67 19.56
N HIS A 114 -7.14 -1.31 18.44
CA HIS A 114 -6.56 -1.37 17.10
C HIS A 114 -6.14 0.00 16.56
N VAL A 115 -6.27 1.06 17.36
CA VAL A 115 -6.02 2.43 16.93
C VAL A 115 -4.70 2.93 17.49
N ALA A 116 -3.78 3.23 16.59
CA ALA A 116 -2.59 4.01 16.89
C ALA A 116 -2.87 5.51 16.73
N TYR A 117 -2.16 6.32 17.51
CA TYR A 117 -2.30 7.77 17.54
C TYR A 117 -0.97 8.42 17.18
N TYR A 118 -1.01 9.37 16.24
CA TYR A 118 0.16 10.07 15.74
C TYR A 118 -0.09 11.57 15.63
N ARG A 119 0.94 12.36 15.89
CA ARG A 119 1.02 13.73 15.41
C ARG A 119 1.77 13.78 14.08
N PRO A 120 1.55 14.81 13.24
CA PRO A 120 2.34 14.99 12.02
C PRO A 120 3.85 14.99 12.26
N GLU A 121 4.30 15.64 13.34
CA GLU A 121 5.73 15.71 13.68
C GLU A 121 6.32 14.34 14.04
N ASP A 122 5.55 13.50 14.74
CA ASP A 122 6.01 12.18 15.16
C ASP A 122 6.28 11.29 13.95
N VAL A 123 5.40 11.33 12.94
CA VAL A 123 5.56 10.55 11.69
C VAL A 123 6.80 10.98 10.93
N VAL A 124 7.00 12.30 10.76
CA VAL A 124 8.15 12.83 10.02
C VAL A 124 9.45 12.56 10.76
N ASN A 125 9.48 12.76 12.08
CA ASN A 125 10.65 12.48 12.89
C ASN A 125 11.00 10.99 12.90
N TYR A 126 10.00 10.10 12.93
CA TYR A 126 10.21 8.66 12.84
C TYR A 126 10.86 8.28 11.49
N ALA A 127 10.33 8.77 10.38
CA ALA A 127 10.91 8.51 9.06
C ALA A 127 12.38 8.98 8.98
N LEU A 128 12.67 10.20 9.45
CA LEU A 128 14.04 10.74 9.50
C LEU A 128 14.96 9.90 10.38
N LYS A 129 14.51 9.51 11.59
CA LYS A 129 15.26 8.68 12.54
C LYS A 129 15.70 7.35 11.93
N HIS A 130 14.83 6.72 11.13
CA HIS A 130 15.08 5.42 10.51
C HIS A 130 15.62 5.50 9.06
N ASN A 131 16.00 6.70 8.61
CA ASN A 131 16.50 6.98 7.27
C ASN A 131 15.51 6.60 6.15
N ILE A 132 14.21 6.69 6.41
CA ILE A 132 13.15 6.41 5.44
C ILE A 132 12.79 7.68 4.69
N ARG A 133 12.81 7.63 3.35
CA ARG A 133 12.69 8.82 2.49
C ARG A 133 11.29 9.07 1.92
N VAL A 134 10.42 8.06 1.97
CA VAL A 134 9.08 8.11 1.38
C VAL A 134 8.03 7.77 2.43
N LEU A 135 7.06 8.65 2.63
CA LEU A 135 5.84 8.36 3.37
C LEU A 135 4.78 7.81 2.41
N SER A 136 4.28 6.60 2.67
CA SER A 136 3.23 5.97 1.89
C SER A 136 1.89 6.04 2.62
N TRP A 137 0.92 6.70 2.00
CA TRP A 137 -0.45 6.81 2.48
C TRP A 137 -1.29 5.70 1.84
N THR A 138 -1.63 4.65 2.60
CA THR A 138 -2.02 3.33 2.04
C THR A 138 -2.99 2.49 2.91
N TYR A 139 -2.95 1.16 2.76
CA TYR A 139 -3.76 0.07 3.31
C TYR A 139 -5.24 0.13 2.96
N ASN A 140 -5.96 1.13 3.45
CA ASN A 140 -7.35 1.33 3.07
C ASN A 140 -7.47 2.40 2.00
N ASP A 141 -7.90 3.61 2.35
CA ASP A 141 -7.91 4.69 1.37
C ASP A 141 -7.72 6.06 2.05
N PRO A 142 -6.57 6.72 1.84
CA PRO A 142 -6.16 7.92 2.58
C PRO A 142 -7.03 9.14 2.34
N VAL A 143 -7.93 9.14 1.35
CA VAL A 143 -8.80 10.30 1.07
C VAL A 143 -9.66 10.64 2.28
N VAL A 144 -10.13 9.66 3.07
CA VAL A 144 -10.92 10.00 4.28
C VAL A 144 -10.05 10.52 5.43
N TRP A 145 -8.74 10.50 5.27
CA TRP A 145 -7.72 11.01 6.19
C TRP A 145 -7.08 12.31 5.70
N HIS A 146 -7.72 12.96 4.71
CA HIS A 146 -7.24 14.13 3.97
C HIS A 146 -6.52 15.18 4.82
N GLU A 147 -7.12 15.65 5.91
CA GLU A 147 -6.53 16.72 6.72
C GLU A 147 -5.18 16.32 7.34
N PHE A 148 -5.09 15.11 7.91
CA PHE A 148 -3.85 14.64 8.52
C PHE A 148 -2.77 14.37 7.47
N VAL A 149 -3.16 13.80 6.32
CA VAL A 149 -2.27 13.56 5.19
C VAL A 149 -1.72 14.90 4.67
N MET A 150 -2.57 15.89 4.45
CA MET A 150 -2.16 17.21 3.94
C MET A 150 -1.19 17.91 4.89
N ASP A 151 -1.45 17.91 6.20
CA ASP A 151 -0.59 18.57 7.18
C ASP A 151 0.76 17.85 7.31
N THR A 152 0.75 16.52 7.38
CA THR A 152 1.97 15.71 7.51
C THR A 152 2.80 15.73 6.22
N ALA A 153 2.16 15.65 5.06
CA ALA A 153 2.87 15.67 3.77
C ALA A 153 3.58 17.00 3.50
N LYS A 154 3.00 18.13 3.92
CA LYS A 154 3.67 19.44 3.88
C LYS A 154 4.94 19.43 4.73
N LEU A 155 4.81 19.01 5.98
CA LEU A 155 5.94 18.92 6.90
C LEU A 155 7.03 17.97 6.38
N ALA A 156 6.64 16.84 5.80
CA ALA A 156 7.54 15.88 5.19
C ALA A 156 8.37 16.51 4.06
N ARG A 157 7.72 17.28 3.16
CA ARG A 157 8.40 17.99 2.06
C ARG A 157 9.37 19.05 2.55
N GLU A 158 9.01 19.80 3.61
CA GLU A 158 9.91 20.77 4.25
C GLU A 158 11.20 20.11 4.78
N LYS A 159 11.14 18.80 5.08
CA LYS A 159 12.28 17.98 5.52
C LYS A 159 12.93 17.16 4.39
N GLY A 160 12.53 17.37 3.14
CA GLY A 160 13.07 16.66 1.98
C GLY A 160 12.53 15.25 1.74
N LEU A 161 11.52 14.81 2.50
CA LEU A 161 10.85 13.53 2.29
C LEU A 161 9.86 13.62 1.11
N LYS A 162 9.58 12.47 0.51
CA LYS A 162 8.60 12.28 -0.57
C LYS A 162 7.30 11.69 -0.07
N ASN A 163 6.19 12.01 -0.73
CA ASN A 163 4.88 11.47 -0.40
C ASN A 163 4.32 10.60 -1.53
N LEU A 164 3.97 9.36 -1.18
CA LEU A 164 3.31 8.39 -2.04
C LEU A 164 1.85 8.22 -1.63
N TYR A 165 0.94 8.38 -2.58
CA TYR A 165 -0.50 8.28 -2.39
C TYR A 165 -1.06 7.02 -3.05
N LYS A 166 -1.28 5.95 -2.27
CA LYS A 166 -1.91 4.71 -2.72
C LYS A 166 -3.41 4.76 -2.45
N SER A 167 -4.24 4.78 -3.49
CA SER A 167 -5.68 5.01 -3.31
C SER A 167 -6.55 4.38 -4.40
N ALA A 168 -7.78 4.02 -4.06
CA ALA A 168 -8.84 3.75 -5.05
C ALA A 168 -9.37 5.03 -5.71
N PHE A 169 -8.88 6.18 -5.26
CA PHE A 169 -8.94 7.51 -5.87
C PHE A 169 -10.36 8.02 -6.11
N TYR A 170 -11.28 7.64 -5.22
CA TYR A 170 -12.65 8.15 -5.24
C TYR A 170 -12.76 9.47 -4.46
N ILE A 171 -12.14 10.52 -5.01
CA ILE A 171 -11.98 11.86 -4.44
C ILE A 171 -12.57 12.92 -5.38
N SER A 172 -12.91 14.09 -4.86
CA SER A 172 -13.37 15.24 -5.67
C SER A 172 -12.22 15.94 -6.37
N GLU A 173 -12.52 16.64 -7.46
CA GLU A 173 -11.57 17.49 -8.21
C GLU A 173 -10.80 18.44 -7.29
N LYS A 174 -11.50 19.18 -6.42
CA LYS A 174 -10.87 20.09 -5.44
C LYS A 174 -9.97 19.37 -4.43
N GLY A 175 -10.32 18.14 -4.07
CA GLY A 175 -9.49 17.30 -3.20
C GLY A 175 -8.20 16.89 -3.90
N ILE A 176 -8.26 16.60 -5.20
CA ILE A 176 -7.09 16.30 -6.03
C ILE A 176 -6.21 17.54 -6.16
N ASP A 177 -6.79 18.72 -6.40
CA ASP A 177 -6.04 19.99 -6.44
C ASP A 177 -5.23 20.22 -5.16
N GLU A 178 -5.84 19.97 -3.99
CA GLU A 178 -5.11 20.05 -2.71
C GLU A 178 -3.98 19.01 -2.64
N LEU A 179 -4.23 17.74 -3.00
CA LEU A 179 -3.20 16.68 -2.98
C LEU A 179 -2.02 16.98 -3.92
N LEU A 180 -2.28 17.54 -5.11
CA LEU A 180 -1.24 17.87 -6.09
C LEU A 180 -0.22 18.90 -5.55
N THR A 181 -0.56 19.64 -4.50
CA THR A 181 0.39 20.56 -3.85
C THR A 181 1.44 19.86 -2.98
N VAL A 182 1.21 18.60 -2.61
CA VAL A 182 2.01 17.89 -1.58
C VAL A 182 2.41 16.45 -1.94
N MET A 183 1.80 15.86 -2.96
CA MET A 183 2.09 14.47 -3.36
C MET A 183 3.14 14.42 -4.47
N ASP A 184 4.09 13.50 -4.34
CA ASP A 184 5.16 13.27 -5.32
C ASP A 184 4.89 12.01 -6.17
N ILE A 185 4.08 11.07 -5.67
CA ILE A 185 3.82 9.79 -6.32
C ILE A 185 2.34 9.43 -6.12
N PHE A 186 1.65 9.03 -7.19
CA PHE A 186 0.32 8.45 -7.14
C PHE A 186 0.37 7.01 -7.64
N SER A 187 -0.14 6.10 -6.81
CA SER A 187 -0.43 4.72 -7.21
C SER A 187 -1.93 4.51 -7.13
N ILE A 188 -2.60 4.55 -8.28
CA ILE A 188 -4.07 4.55 -8.34
C ILE A 188 -4.58 3.15 -8.65
N SER A 189 -5.54 2.68 -7.84
CA SER A 189 -6.20 1.38 -8.00
C SER A 189 -7.49 1.54 -8.82
N LEU A 190 -7.39 1.33 -10.14
CA LEU A 190 -8.51 1.25 -11.05
C LEU A 190 -9.07 -0.17 -11.02
N LYS A 191 -10.15 -0.41 -10.28
CA LYS A 191 -10.63 -1.77 -9.95
C LYS A 191 -11.34 -2.49 -11.09
N SER A 192 -11.98 -1.76 -11.98
CA SER A 192 -12.72 -2.29 -13.13
C SER A 192 -13.01 -1.15 -14.11
N MET A 193 -13.29 -1.48 -15.37
CA MET A 193 -13.83 -0.57 -16.39
C MET A 193 -15.36 -0.61 -16.49
N GLN A 194 -16.03 -1.31 -15.57
CA GLN A 194 -17.48 -1.39 -15.50
C GLN A 194 -18.04 -0.56 -14.34
N ASP A 195 -18.87 0.46 -14.60
CA ASP A 195 -19.52 1.26 -13.55
C ASP A 195 -20.44 0.39 -12.64
N SER A 196 -21.02 -0.68 -13.19
CA SER A 196 -21.82 -1.68 -12.45
C SER A 196 -21.01 -2.36 -11.35
N PHE A 197 -19.72 -2.65 -11.59
CA PHE A 197 -18.83 -3.24 -10.59
C PHE A 197 -18.70 -2.32 -9.37
N TYR A 198 -18.46 -1.02 -9.59
CA TYR A 198 -18.33 -0.07 -8.48
C TYR A 198 -19.63 0.08 -7.69
N ARG A 199 -20.76 0.22 -8.38
CA ARG A 199 -22.05 0.37 -7.72
C ARG A 199 -22.39 -0.83 -6.84
N LYS A 200 -22.19 -2.04 -7.38
CA LYS A 200 -22.55 -3.29 -6.72
C LYS A 200 -21.58 -3.67 -5.60
N HIS A 201 -20.27 -3.58 -5.86
CA HIS A 201 -19.27 -4.17 -4.98
C HIS A 201 -18.52 -3.17 -4.13
N THR A 202 -18.46 -1.88 -4.49
CA THR A 202 -17.71 -0.85 -3.74
C THR A 202 -18.59 0.27 -3.19
N GLY A 203 -19.84 0.36 -3.68
CA GLY A 203 -20.76 1.46 -3.41
C GLY A 203 -20.31 2.80 -4.01
N GLY A 204 -19.39 2.78 -4.98
CA GLY A 204 -18.83 3.93 -5.68
C GLY A 204 -19.33 4.06 -7.13
N ARG A 205 -18.59 4.84 -7.94
CA ARG A 205 -18.81 5.05 -9.38
C ARG A 205 -17.47 5.04 -10.11
N LEU A 206 -17.44 4.59 -11.35
CA LEU A 206 -16.21 4.53 -12.15
C LEU A 206 -15.75 5.92 -12.59
N GLN A 207 -16.64 6.71 -13.19
CA GLN A 207 -16.27 7.95 -13.89
C GLN A 207 -15.41 8.91 -13.05
N PRO A 208 -15.73 9.20 -11.76
CA PRO A 208 -14.90 10.10 -10.96
C PRO A 208 -13.44 9.63 -10.77
N ILE A 209 -13.19 8.32 -10.81
CA ILE A 209 -11.84 7.76 -10.71
C ILE A 209 -11.08 8.01 -12.02
N LEU A 210 -11.74 7.80 -13.16
CA LEU A 210 -11.16 8.06 -14.48
C LEU A 210 -10.83 9.55 -14.67
N ASP A 211 -11.74 10.42 -14.24
CA ASP A 211 -11.53 11.88 -14.27
C ASP A 211 -10.38 12.28 -13.36
N GLY A 212 -10.29 11.70 -12.15
CA GLY A 212 -9.19 11.96 -11.24
C GLY A 212 -7.83 11.49 -11.76
N ILE A 213 -7.76 10.30 -12.39
CA ILE A 213 -6.53 9.83 -13.04
C ILE A 213 -6.09 10.81 -14.12
N LYS A 214 -7.03 11.31 -14.95
CA LYS A 214 -6.75 12.31 -15.97
C LYS A 214 -6.24 13.62 -15.37
N GLN A 215 -6.84 14.09 -14.28
CA GLN A 215 -6.40 15.31 -13.59
C GLN A 215 -4.95 15.18 -13.08
N VAL A 216 -4.59 14.05 -12.46
CA VAL A 216 -3.21 13.77 -12.05
C VAL A 216 -2.28 13.68 -13.26
N TYR A 217 -2.71 13.01 -14.33
CA TYR A 217 -1.93 12.87 -15.55
C TYR A 217 -1.72 14.19 -16.32
N ASP A 218 -2.72 15.08 -16.37
CA ASP A 218 -2.59 16.37 -17.04
C ASP A 218 -1.71 17.33 -16.24
N ALA A 219 -1.82 17.26 -14.90
CA ALA A 219 -0.80 17.72 -13.99
C ALA A 219 0.48 16.87 -14.05
N ARG A 220 0.79 16.19 -15.18
CA ARG A 220 2.13 15.67 -15.60
C ARG A 220 2.67 16.24 -16.95
N LYS A 221 1.97 17.20 -17.61
CA LYS A 221 2.46 18.12 -18.70
C LYS A 221 3.06 19.58 -18.43
N SER A 222 2.44 20.51 -17.68
CA SER A 222 2.92 21.75 -16.96
C SER A 222 4.24 21.86 -16.10
N GLY A 223 5.13 20.87 -15.99
CA GLY A 223 6.53 21.01 -15.50
C GLY A 223 6.94 20.66 -14.05
N ASN A 224 6.07 20.24 -13.11
CA ASN A 224 6.50 19.92 -11.72
C ASN A 224 5.78 18.68 -11.18
N TYR A 225 6.36 17.47 -11.40
CA TYR A 225 5.50 16.30 -11.62
C TYR A 225 5.40 15.14 -10.67
N PRO A 226 4.16 14.77 -10.28
CA PRO A 226 3.99 13.56 -9.53
C PRO A 226 4.14 12.38 -10.46
N HIS A 227 4.85 11.37 -9.99
CA HIS A 227 4.89 10.08 -10.64
C HIS A 227 3.50 9.44 -10.62
N LEU A 228 3.13 8.69 -11.66
CA LEU A 228 1.83 8.02 -11.75
C LEU A 228 2.00 6.59 -12.22
N GLU A 229 1.44 5.65 -11.46
CA GLU A 229 1.28 4.25 -11.85
C GLU A 229 -0.16 3.80 -11.61
N ILE A 230 -0.65 2.88 -12.45
CA ILE A 230 -2.01 2.36 -12.38
C ILE A 230 -1.97 0.87 -12.02
N SER A 231 -2.84 0.48 -11.10
CA SER A 231 -3.02 -0.93 -10.72
C SER A 231 -4.46 -1.37 -10.93
N ASN A 232 -4.65 -2.58 -11.46
CA ASN A 232 -5.93 -3.24 -11.61
C ASN A 232 -5.97 -4.53 -10.80
N LEU A 233 -6.81 -4.58 -9.77
CA LEU A 233 -7.07 -5.81 -9.00
C LEU A 233 -8.02 -6.70 -9.80
N CYS A 234 -7.53 -7.86 -10.23
CA CYS A 234 -8.30 -8.81 -11.03
C CYS A 234 -9.08 -9.75 -10.11
N VAL A 235 -10.30 -9.39 -9.71
CA VAL A 235 -11.11 -10.14 -8.75
C VAL A 235 -11.74 -11.36 -9.41
N THR A 236 -11.44 -12.54 -8.85
CA THR A 236 -11.89 -13.85 -9.35
C THR A 236 -13.41 -13.91 -9.53
N GLY A 237 -13.87 -14.32 -10.71
CA GLY A 237 -15.29 -14.42 -11.06
C GLY A 237 -16.02 -13.09 -11.23
N ARG A 238 -15.31 -11.96 -11.31
CA ARG A 238 -15.93 -10.62 -11.45
C ARG A 238 -15.31 -9.78 -12.56
N ASN A 239 -13.99 -9.61 -12.57
CA ASN A 239 -13.27 -8.82 -13.58
C ASN A 239 -11.93 -9.45 -13.99
N ASP A 240 -11.82 -10.76 -13.82
CA ASP A 240 -10.67 -11.61 -14.16
C ASP A 240 -10.87 -12.30 -15.52
N THR A 241 -11.18 -11.53 -16.56
CA THR A 241 -11.17 -12.03 -17.93
C THR A 241 -10.20 -11.22 -18.77
N LEU A 242 -9.69 -11.79 -19.87
CA LEU A 242 -8.83 -11.07 -20.80
C LEU A 242 -9.53 -9.85 -21.40
N GLU A 243 -10.83 -9.94 -21.65
CA GLU A 243 -11.64 -8.82 -22.16
C GLU A 243 -11.68 -7.67 -21.13
N GLU A 244 -11.88 -7.97 -19.86
CA GLU A 244 -11.92 -6.96 -18.80
C GLU A 244 -10.55 -6.34 -18.54
N ALA A 245 -9.49 -7.14 -18.55
CA ALA A 245 -8.13 -6.65 -18.45
C ALA A 245 -7.79 -5.73 -19.64
N LYS A 246 -8.13 -6.15 -20.86
CA LYS A 246 -7.91 -5.36 -22.08
C LYS A 246 -8.58 -3.99 -22.03
N LYS A 247 -9.80 -3.88 -21.49
CA LYS A 247 -10.48 -2.58 -21.33
C LYS A 247 -9.66 -1.59 -20.50
N VAL A 248 -8.89 -2.06 -19.52
CA VAL A 248 -8.01 -1.21 -18.70
C VAL A 248 -6.85 -0.67 -19.54
N SER A 249 -6.11 -1.56 -20.23
CA SER A 249 -4.99 -1.14 -21.07
C SER A 249 -5.44 -0.26 -22.25
N ASP A 250 -6.57 -0.57 -22.89
CA ASP A 250 -7.13 0.25 -23.98
C ASP A 250 -7.48 1.66 -23.51
N TRP A 251 -8.09 1.78 -22.33
CA TRP A 251 -8.40 3.08 -21.75
C TRP A 251 -7.12 3.87 -21.44
N MET A 252 -6.09 3.21 -20.90
CA MET A 252 -4.80 3.84 -20.64
C MET A 252 -4.12 4.30 -21.93
N LEU A 253 -4.05 3.47 -22.96
CA LEU A 253 -3.48 3.85 -24.26
C LEU A 253 -4.24 5.00 -24.95
N THR A 254 -5.54 5.12 -24.69
CA THR A 254 -6.38 6.18 -25.26
C THR A 254 -6.22 7.52 -24.54
N HIS A 255 -5.89 7.52 -23.24
CA HIS A 255 -5.97 8.71 -22.40
C HIS A 255 -4.67 9.09 -21.68
N LEU A 256 -3.71 8.17 -21.61
CA LEU A 256 -2.41 8.30 -20.96
C LEU A 256 -1.31 7.86 -21.94
N ASP A 257 -0.06 7.98 -21.51
CA ASP A 257 1.09 7.49 -22.29
C ASP A 257 1.27 5.97 -22.11
N ALA A 258 1.72 5.29 -23.16
CA ALA A 258 2.06 3.86 -23.14
C ALA A 258 3.19 3.51 -22.14
N GLU A 259 3.89 4.52 -21.65
CA GLU A 259 4.95 4.44 -20.67
C GLU A 259 4.45 4.45 -19.22
N ILE A 260 3.17 4.78 -18.96
CA ILE A 260 2.60 4.69 -17.62
C ILE A 260 2.51 3.23 -17.20
N PRO A 261 3.19 2.81 -16.12
CA PRO A 261 3.14 1.43 -15.66
C PRO A 261 1.72 0.96 -15.33
N LEU A 262 1.37 -0.22 -15.85
CA LEU A 262 0.16 -0.95 -15.49
C LEU A 262 0.51 -2.20 -14.69
N HIS A 263 -0.13 -2.36 -13.54
CA HIS A 263 0.02 -3.53 -12.66
C HIS A 263 -1.26 -4.33 -12.62
N TYR A 264 -1.24 -5.56 -13.15
CA TYR A 264 -2.28 -6.54 -12.89
C TYR A 264 -2.01 -7.21 -11.54
N VAL A 265 -2.88 -6.94 -10.57
CA VAL A 265 -2.73 -7.34 -9.17
C VAL A 265 -3.53 -8.62 -8.93
N ARG A 266 -2.85 -9.65 -8.43
CA ARG A 266 -3.49 -10.90 -8.02
C ARG A 266 -4.42 -10.67 -6.83
N PHE A 267 -5.67 -11.10 -6.97
CA PHE A 267 -6.69 -11.03 -5.93
C PHE A 267 -6.46 -12.07 -4.83
N HIS A 268 -6.90 -11.71 -3.62
CA HIS A 268 -7.00 -12.61 -2.48
C HIS A 268 -8.41 -12.55 -1.86
N PRO A 269 -9.07 -13.69 -1.64
CA PRO A 269 -10.39 -13.77 -1.03
C PRO A 269 -10.42 -13.25 0.41
N ASP A 270 -11.26 -12.25 0.68
CA ASP A 270 -11.34 -11.60 2.00
C ASP A 270 -12.72 -11.03 2.30
N TYR A 271 -12.93 -10.69 3.57
CA TYR A 271 -14.13 -10.04 4.10
C TYR A 271 -15.43 -10.83 3.84
N GLN A 272 -16.23 -10.41 2.86
CA GLN A 272 -17.49 -11.07 2.49
C GLN A 272 -17.35 -11.91 1.21
N TYR A 273 -16.18 -11.89 0.58
CA TYR A 273 -15.90 -12.54 -0.69
C TYR A 273 -14.81 -13.60 -0.55
N THR A 274 -15.01 -14.53 0.38
CA THR A 274 -14.06 -15.59 0.77
C THR A 274 -14.31 -16.95 0.12
N HIS A 275 -15.40 -17.11 -0.64
CA HIS A 275 -15.81 -18.40 -1.21
C HIS A 275 -15.20 -18.70 -2.59
N VAL A 276 -14.26 -17.88 -3.04
CA VAL A 276 -13.58 -18.02 -4.34
C VAL A 276 -12.09 -18.22 -4.11
N GLU A 277 -11.36 -18.59 -5.14
CA GLU A 277 -9.90 -18.72 -5.10
C GLU A 277 -9.19 -17.39 -5.42
N ARG A 278 -7.88 -17.33 -5.14
CA ARG A 278 -7.01 -16.26 -5.67
C ARG A 278 -7.03 -16.26 -7.20
N THR A 279 -6.82 -15.10 -7.83
CA THR A 279 -6.75 -15.05 -9.31
C THR A 279 -5.67 -16.00 -9.83
N ALA A 280 -5.98 -16.69 -10.91
CA ALA A 280 -5.05 -17.58 -11.58
C ALA A 280 -3.88 -16.77 -12.17
N ILE A 281 -2.64 -17.15 -11.83
CA ILE A 281 -1.43 -16.52 -12.38
C ILE A 281 -1.39 -16.61 -13.92
N PRO A 282 -1.72 -17.77 -14.56
CA PRO A 282 -1.71 -17.86 -16.03
C PRO A 282 -2.59 -16.82 -16.74
N LEU A 283 -3.73 -16.44 -16.14
CA LEU A 283 -4.58 -15.40 -16.69
C LEU A 283 -3.90 -14.02 -16.62
N LEU A 284 -3.28 -13.69 -15.49
CA LEU A 284 -2.57 -12.42 -15.32
C LEU A 284 -1.40 -12.29 -16.29
N GLU A 285 -0.67 -13.39 -16.51
CA GLU A 285 0.42 -13.46 -17.49
C GLU A 285 -0.09 -13.26 -18.93
N GLN A 286 -1.22 -13.87 -19.29
CA GLN A 286 -1.86 -13.64 -20.58
C GLN A 286 -2.35 -12.19 -20.75
N ALA A 287 -2.95 -11.61 -19.71
CA ALA A 287 -3.39 -10.21 -19.71
C ALA A 287 -2.19 -9.24 -19.89
N ARG A 288 -1.07 -9.53 -19.22
CA ARG A 288 0.18 -8.80 -19.39
C ARG A 288 0.69 -8.87 -20.83
N LEU A 289 0.81 -10.09 -21.39
CA LEU A 289 1.28 -10.28 -22.76
C LEU A 289 0.39 -9.56 -23.77
N GLN A 290 -0.94 -9.63 -23.60
CA GLN A 290 -1.89 -8.92 -24.46
C GLN A 290 -1.68 -7.41 -24.40
N ALA A 291 -1.59 -6.83 -23.20
CA ALA A 291 -1.39 -5.39 -23.05
C ALA A 291 -0.06 -4.90 -23.66
N LEU A 292 1.02 -5.69 -23.55
CA LEU A 292 2.30 -5.40 -24.21
C LEU A 292 2.15 -5.44 -25.75
N ASN A 293 1.48 -6.46 -26.29
CA ASN A 293 1.22 -6.58 -27.72
C ASN A 293 0.34 -5.45 -28.27
N ASP A 294 -0.57 -4.94 -27.43
CA ASP A 294 -1.46 -3.81 -27.77
C ASP A 294 -0.74 -2.45 -27.72
N GLY A 295 0.50 -2.41 -27.23
CA GLY A 295 1.38 -1.23 -27.31
C GLY A 295 1.79 -0.63 -25.97
N MET A 296 1.34 -1.18 -24.82
CA MET A 296 1.87 -0.77 -23.52
C MET A 296 3.37 -1.14 -23.42
N ARG A 297 4.20 -0.27 -22.84
CA ARG A 297 5.64 -0.53 -22.68
C ARG A 297 6.00 -1.24 -21.38
N TYR A 298 5.24 -0.96 -20.31
CA TYR A 298 5.51 -1.49 -18.97
C TYR A 298 4.24 -2.06 -18.35
N VAL A 299 4.18 -3.39 -18.32
CA VAL A 299 3.06 -4.12 -17.73
C VAL A 299 3.59 -5.20 -16.80
N TYR A 300 3.05 -5.23 -15.59
CA TYR A 300 3.53 -6.06 -14.49
C TYR A 300 2.43 -6.98 -13.96
N VAL A 301 2.85 -8.15 -13.48
CA VAL A 301 2.03 -9.01 -12.62
C VAL A 301 2.57 -8.87 -11.20
N VAL A 302 1.69 -8.52 -10.26
CA VAL A 302 2.07 -8.24 -8.87
C VAL A 302 1.21 -9.02 -7.87
N ASN A 303 1.65 -9.08 -6.61
CA ASN A 303 1.16 -10.04 -5.60
C ASN A 303 1.38 -11.50 -6.01
N VAL A 304 2.50 -11.75 -6.66
CA VAL A 304 3.01 -13.07 -7.05
C VAL A 304 4.49 -13.08 -6.73
N PHE A 305 4.96 -14.10 -6.01
CA PHE A 305 6.38 -14.29 -5.76
C PHE A 305 7.13 -14.70 -7.05
N ASP A 306 8.30 -14.10 -7.26
CA ASP A 306 9.34 -14.50 -8.22
C ASP A 306 8.84 -14.83 -9.65
N THR A 307 8.11 -13.90 -10.26
CA THR A 307 7.76 -13.94 -11.69
C THR A 307 8.66 -13.01 -12.49
N GLN A 308 9.07 -13.43 -13.70
CA GLN A 308 9.74 -12.54 -14.66
C GLN A 308 8.89 -11.31 -14.97
N SER A 309 7.57 -11.41 -14.83
CA SER A 309 6.62 -10.32 -15.03
C SER A 309 6.64 -9.25 -13.95
N ALA A 310 7.46 -9.41 -12.89
CA ALA A 310 7.75 -8.36 -11.92
C ALA A 310 9.02 -7.55 -12.29
N ASN A 311 9.85 -8.08 -13.19
CA ASN A 311 11.09 -7.42 -13.63
C ASN A 311 10.80 -6.34 -14.67
N THR A 312 11.63 -5.32 -14.70
CA THR A 312 11.60 -4.30 -15.75
C THR A 312 12.62 -4.65 -16.85
N TYR A 313 12.16 -4.67 -18.10
CA TYR A 313 12.99 -4.89 -19.27
C TYR A 313 12.97 -3.66 -20.17
N CYS A 314 14.06 -3.44 -20.92
CA CYS A 314 14.14 -2.38 -21.90
C CYS A 314 13.13 -2.65 -23.03
N PRO A 315 12.23 -1.72 -23.35
CA PRO A 315 11.25 -1.94 -24.43
C PRO A 315 11.92 -2.11 -25.80
N GLU A 316 13.09 -1.49 -26.01
CA GLU A 316 13.78 -1.49 -27.31
C GLU A 316 14.62 -2.75 -27.57
N CYS A 317 15.26 -3.32 -26.54
CA CYS A 317 16.21 -4.43 -26.73
C CYS A 317 16.04 -5.59 -25.75
N GLN A 318 15.00 -5.55 -24.90
CA GLN A 318 14.64 -6.59 -23.92
C GLN A 318 15.72 -6.91 -22.88
N THR A 319 16.73 -6.05 -22.73
CA THR A 319 17.73 -6.15 -21.66
C THR A 319 17.06 -5.95 -20.31
N LEU A 320 17.37 -6.79 -19.33
CA LEU A 320 16.93 -6.65 -17.94
C LEU A 320 17.45 -5.32 -17.36
N LEU A 321 16.55 -4.47 -16.88
CA LEU A 321 16.86 -3.16 -16.31
C LEU A 321 16.69 -3.13 -14.79
N VAL A 322 15.68 -3.83 -14.27
CA VAL A 322 15.47 -3.99 -12.83
C VAL A 322 15.01 -5.42 -12.56
N LYS A 323 15.78 -6.16 -11.77
CA LYS A 323 15.37 -7.48 -11.27
C LYS A 323 14.63 -7.31 -9.95
N ARG A 324 13.56 -8.05 -9.74
CA ARG A 324 12.81 -8.06 -8.49
C ARG A 324 12.57 -9.47 -7.98
N SER A 325 12.75 -9.67 -6.68
CA SER A 325 12.40 -10.91 -5.98
C SER A 325 11.91 -10.56 -4.59
N GLY A 326 10.73 -11.05 -4.20
CA GLY A 326 10.11 -10.60 -2.94
C GLY A 326 10.02 -9.06 -2.89
N LEU A 327 10.47 -8.44 -1.81
CA LEU A 327 10.51 -6.97 -1.65
C LEU A 327 11.82 -6.32 -2.13
N ILE A 328 12.69 -7.08 -2.78
CA ILE A 328 14.00 -6.62 -3.23
C ILE A 328 13.89 -6.20 -4.69
N ALA A 329 14.50 -5.06 -5.03
CA ALA A 329 14.71 -4.63 -6.40
C ALA A 329 16.16 -4.21 -6.63
N GLU A 330 16.73 -4.70 -7.72
CA GLU A 330 18.13 -4.50 -8.11
C GLU A 330 18.16 -3.82 -9.48
N PRO A 331 18.55 -2.54 -9.58
CA PRO A 331 18.71 -1.86 -10.86
C PRO A 331 20.03 -2.29 -11.55
N TYR A 332 19.95 -2.55 -12.85
CA TYR A 332 21.07 -2.92 -13.74
C TYR A 332 21.29 -1.86 -14.84
N MET A 333 20.90 -0.61 -14.57
CA MET A 333 20.98 0.51 -15.50
C MET A 333 22.30 1.29 -15.36
N ASP A 334 22.79 1.86 -16.46
CA ASP A 334 23.93 2.77 -16.45
C ASP A 334 23.43 4.22 -16.41
N LYS A 335 23.53 4.87 -15.24
CA LYS A 335 23.08 6.26 -15.01
C LYS A 335 21.66 6.55 -15.52
N GLY A 336 20.75 5.57 -15.39
CA GLY A 336 19.36 5.66 -15.82
C GLY A 336 19.10 5.18 -17.24
N TYR A 337 20.13 4.81 -18.00
CA TYR A 337 20.01 4.30 -19.35
C TYR A 337 20.13 2.78 -19.40
N CYS A 338 19.51 2.18 -20.42
CA CYS A 338 19.75 0.79 -20.77
C CYS A 338 21.23 0.58 -21.11
N PRO A 339 21.93 -0.37 -20.46
CA PRO A 339 23.37 -0.57 -20.67
C PRO A 339 23.71 -1.14 -22.05
N ARG A 340 22.71 -1.61 -22.82
CA ARG A 340 22.92 -2.23 -24.13
C ARG A 340 22.61 -1.31 -25.32
N CYS A 341 21.48 -0.61 -25.27
CA CYS A 341 21.00 0.21 -26.39
C CYS A 341 20.89 1.71 -26.06
N HIS A 342 21.24 2.12 -24.84
CA HIS A 342 21.16 3.50 -24.37
C HIS A 342 19.77 4.14 -24.43
N PHE A 343 18.71 3.33 -24.53
CA PHE A 343 17.35 3.82 -24.30
C PHE A 343 17.22 4.35 -22.86
N HIS A 344 16.55 5.50 -22.69
CA HIS A 344 16.30 6.11 -21.38
C HIS A 344 14.88 5.74 -20.92
N PRO A 345 14.69 4.67 -20.13
CA PRO A 345 13.40 4.34 -19.55
C PRO A 345 12.91 5.43 -18.58
N PRO A 346 11.60 5.62 -18.42
CA PRO A 346 11.01 6.58 -17.48
C PRO A 346 11.06 6.05 -16.04
N ILE A 347 12.23 5.62 -15.58
CA ILE A 347 12.48 5.09 -14.24
C ILE A 347 13.31 6.11 -13.46
N ILE A 348 12.76 6.59 -12.35
CA ILE A 348 13.50 7.40 -11.39
C ILE A 348 14.36 6.45 -10.56
N LEU A 349 15.69 6.58 -10.64
CA LEU A 349 16.61 5.74 -9.89
C LEU A 349 16.54 6.02 -8.38
N PRO A 350 16.91 5.02 -7.54
CA PRO A 350 17.10 5.24 -6.11
C PRO A 350 18.15 6.32 -5.84
N TRP A 351 18.10 6.91 -4.65
CA TRP A 351 19.12 7.85 -4.21
C TRP A 351 20.48 7.12 -4.03
N GLU A 352 21.59 7.85 -4.21
CA GLU A 352 22.95 7.26 -4.24
C GLU A 352 23.33 6.53 -2.94
N ASP A 353 22.91 7.07 -1.79
CA ASP A 353 23.10 6.39 -0.51
C ASP A 353 22.02 5.32 -0.32
N ALA A 354 22.44 4.06 -0.13
CA ALA A 354 21.51 2.95 0.08
C ALA A 354 20.64 3.19 1.32
N ASN A 355 19.32 3.17 1.12
CA ASN A 355 18.33 3.09 2.21
C ASN A 355 17.94 1.62 2.41
N THR A 356 18.89 0.83 2.88
CA THR A 356 18.72 -0.59 3.18
C THR A 356 18.95 -0.85 4.67
N ASP A 357 18.53 -2.01 5.14
CA ASP A 357 18.87 -2.45 6.50
C ASP A 357 20.40 -2.56 6.65
N LYS A 358 20.89 -2.35 7.88
CA LYS A 358 22.34 -2.33 8.14
C LYS A 358 22.87 -3.75 8.15
N THR A 359 23.83 -4.06 7.28
CA THR A 359 24.59 -5.32 7.37
C THR A 359 25.61 -5.23 8.49
N VAL A 360 25.65 -6.24 9.37
CA VAL A 360 26.55 -6.31 10.52
C VAL A 360 27.43 -7.57 10.47
N LEU A 361 28.56 -7.54 11.19
CA LEU A 361 29.55 -8.62 11.16
C LEU A 361 29.20 -9.81 12.08
N SER A 362 28.46 -9.56 13.16
CA SER A 362 28.13 -10.58 14.16
C SER A 362 26.84 -10.24 14.89
N ILE A 363 26.16 -11.28 15.37
CA ILE A 363 25.00 -11.14 16.27
C ILE A 363 25.52 -10.94 17.70
N PRO A 364 25.02 -9.93 18.45
CA PRO A 364 25.39 -9.75 19.85
C PRO A 364 25.05 -10.96 20.74
N ASP A 365 25.85 -11.17 21.78
CA ASP A 365 25.59 -12.22 22.78
C ASP A 365 24.30 -11.94 23.58
N GLY A 366 23.65 -13.00 24.05
CA GLY A 366 22.49 -12.91 24.95
C GLY A 366 21.15 -12.60 24.27
N LEU A 367 21.09 -12.62 22.93
CA LEU A 367 19.83 -12.49 22.19
C LEU A 367 19.09 -13.84 22.10
N HIS A 368 17.76 -13.76 22.12
CA HIS A 368 16.88 -14.90 21.89
C HIS A 368 16.70 -15.12 20.38
N CYS A 369 16.80 -16.37 19.94
CA CYS A 369 16.74 -16.74 18.53
C CYS A 369 15.42 -17.46 18.22
N ILE A 370 14.75 -17.03 17.17
CA ILE A 370 13.59 -17.74 16.59
C ILE A 370 13.84 -17.97 15.10
N THR A 371 13.34 -19.09 14.58
CA THR A 371 13.41 -19.40 13.15
C THR A 371 12.00 -19.63 12.62
N HIS A 372 11.67 -18.95 11.53
CA HIS A 372 10.40 -19.04 10.85
C HIS A 372 10.64 -19.53 9.42
N MET A 373 10.03 -20.65 9.04
CA MET A 373 10.14 -21.20 7.69
C MET A 373 8.95 -20.76 6.84
N PHE A 374 9.23 -20.25 5.65
CA PHE A 374 8.21 -19.95 4.65
C PHE A 374 7.54 -21.24 4.17
N ARG A 375 6.29 -21.13 3.71
CA ARG A 375 5.51 -22.29 3.25
C ARG A 375 4.42 -21.89 2.27
N GLY A 376 4.24 -22.69 1.23
CA GLY A 376 3.20 -22.47 0.23
C GLY A 376 3.17 -21.00 -0.26
N PRO A 377 2.04 -20.29 -0.17
CA PRO A 377 1.94 -18.88 -0.54
C PRO A 377 2.50 -17.89 0.52
N VAL A 378 2.80 -18.33 1.74
CA VAL A 378 3.43 -17.51 2.78
C VAL A 378 4.92 -17.35 2.48
N GLN A 379 5.26 -16.18 1.94
CA GLN A 379 6.62 -15.85 1.47
C GLN A 379 7.11 -14.53 2.08
N ALA A 380 6.40 -14.01 3.07
CA ALA A 380 6.76 -12.80 3.79
C ALA A 380 6.15 -12.82 5.21
N CYS A 381 6.65 -11.92 6.05
CA CYS A 381 6.11 -11.70 7.38
C CYS A 381 6.24 -10.24 7.81
N HIS A 382 5.29 -9.77 8.60
CA HIS A 382 5.51 -8.60 9.45
C HIS A 382 6.21 -9.03 10.73
N ILE A 383 7.22 -8.25 11.11
CA ILE A 383 7.90 -8.34 12.39
C ILE A 383 7.49 -7.12 13.18
N GLU A 384 7.09 -7.31 14.43
CA GLU A 384 6.66 -6.24 15.32
C GLU A 384 7.25 -6.39 16.71
N GLN A 385 7.61 -5.28 17.33
CA GLN A 385 7.98 -5.19 18.74
C GLN A 385 7.13 -4.13 19.43
N GLN A 386 6.97 -4.28 20.74
CA GLN A 386 6.23 -3.31 21.55
C GLN A 386 6.96 -1.96 21.60
N HIS A 387 8.29 -1.99 21.74
CA HIS A 387 9.17 -0.84 21.72
C HIS A 387 10.26 -1.02 20.66
N GLU A 388 10.79 0.09 20.14
CA GLU A 388 11.90 0.03 19.20
C GLU A 388 13.15 -0.54 19.88
N SER A 389 13.66 -1.64 19.33
CA SER A 389 14.94 -2.23 19.71
C SER A 389 15.60 -2.88 18.48
N ASP A 390 16.87 -3.22 18.58
CA ASP A 390 17.56 -3.86 17.46
C ASP A 390 17.08 -5.30 17.29
N ILE A 391 16.64 -5.63 16.08
CA ILE A 391 16.36 -6.99 15.62
C ILE A 391 17.40 -7.34 14.57
N TYR A 392 18.10 -8.44 14.82
CA TYR A 392 19.05 -9.00 13.86
C TYR A 392 18.38 -10.13 13.09
N TYR A 393 18.65 -10.25 11.80
CA TYR A 393 18.05 -11.30 11.00
C TYR A 393 18.94 -11.81 9.87
N GLN A 394 18.70 -13.06 9.48
CA GLN A 394 19.29 -13.73 8.33
C GLN A 394 18.26 -14.61 7.64
N PHE A 395 18.35 -14.73 6.32
CA PHE A 395 17.62 -15.76 5.59
C PHE A 395 18.34 -17.10 5.74
N VAL A 396 17.57 -18.17 5.81
CA VAL A 396 18.06 -19.55 5.94
C VAL A 396 17.48 -20.45 4.86
N SER A 397 18.23 -21.47 4.45
CA SER A 397 17.73 -22.57 3.60
C SER A 397 16.88 -23.56 4.39
N LYS A 398 16.33 -24.56 3.70
CA LYS A 398 15.42 -25.58 4.26
C LYS A 398 16.01 -26.36 5.44
N ASP A 399 17.32 -26.56 5.46
CA ASP A 399 18.08 -27.22 6.53
C ASP A 399 18.50 -26.26 7.67
N GLY A 400 18.15 -24.97 7.56
CA GLY A 400 18.51 -23.94 8.53
C GLY A 400 19.88 -23.30 8.32
N THR A 401 20.58 -23.62 7.23
CA THR A 401 21.87 -22.99 6.91
C THR A 401 21.66 -21.52 6.48
N PRO A 402 22.42 -20.54 7.00
CA PRO A 402 22.31 -19.15 6.55
C PRO A 402 22.62 -19.00 5.04
N VAL A 403 21.79 -18.25 4.32
CA VAL A 403 21.94 -17.94 2.89
C VAL A 403 21.99 -16.43 2.61
N SER A 404 22.12 -15.62 3.65
CA SER A 404 22.34 -14.17 3.56
C SER A 404 23.26 -13.68 4.67
N ASP A 405 23.78 -12.46 4.48
CA ASP A 405 24.45 -11.71 5.53
C ASP A 405 23.50 -11.41 6.71
N ILE A 406 24.08 -11.07 7.86
CA ILE A 406 23.36 -10.62 9.05
C ILE A 406 22.94 -9.17 8.82
N ASN A 407 21.63 -8.92 8.89
CA ASN A 407 21.06 -7.59 8.77
C ASN A 407 20.46 -7.16 10.11
N MET A 408 20.35 -5.85 10.32
CA MET A 408 19.79 -5.25 11.52
C MET A 408 18.72 -4.22 11.14
N ASN A 409 17.56 -4.35 11.78
CA ASN A 409 16.46 -3.41 11.68
C ASN A 409 16.01 -3.00 13.09
N ASN A 410 15.63 -1.75 13.28
CA ASN A 410 15.20 -1.21 14.57
C ASN A 410 13.87 -0.45 14.49
N CYS A 411 13.14 -0.56 13.38
CA CYS A 411 11.78 -0.07 13.31
C CYS A 411 10.87 -0.94 14.18
N GLY A 412 9.91 -0.32 14.88
CA GLY A 412 8.96 -1.04 15.74
C GLY A 412 8.08 -2.03 14.96
N ARG A 413 7.89 -1.81 13.66
CA ARG A 413 7.23 -2.74 12.75
C ARG A 413 7.82 -2.65 11.35
N PHE A 414 8.20 -3.78 10.76
CA PHE A 414 8.73 -3.85 9.39
C PHE A 414 8.33 -5.16 8.70
N MET A 415 8.44 -5.20 7.38
CA MET A 415 8.13 -6.39 6.57
C MET A 415 9.40 -7.00 5.99
N LEU A 416 9.53 -8.33 6.10
CA LEU A 416 10.54 -9.11 5.40
C LEU A 416 9.86 -10.08 4.44
N SER A 417 10.46 -10.29 3.28
CA SER A 417 10.00 -11.26 2.29
C SER A 417 11.16 -12.13 1.83
N LYS A 418 10.85 -13.35 1.40
CA LYS A 418 11.79 -14.27 0.77
C LYS A 418 12.65 -13.51 -0.25
N SER A 419 13.95 -13.47 0.00
CA SER A 419 14.89 -12.63 -0.73
C SER A 419 15.33 -13.23 -2.06
N ASN A 420 15.31 -14.57 -2.15
CA ASN A 420 15.66 -15.33 -3.34
C ASN A 420 15.12 -16.77 -3.22
N PRO A 421 15.17 -17.60 -4.28
CA PRO A 421 14.65 -18.97 -4.25
C PRO A 421 15.22 -19.87 -3.14
N ASN A 422 16.46 -19.66 -2.70
CA ASN A 422 17.13 -20.47 -1.67
C ASN A 422 16.80 -20.02 -0.24
N ALA A 423 16.20 -18.84 -0.06
CA ALA A 423 15.79 -18.32 1.24
C ALA A 423 14.46 -18.94 1.68
N GLU A 424 14.50 -20.14 2.28
CA GLU A 424 13.31 -20.88 2.70
C GLU A 424 12.78 -20.49 4.08
N GLY A 425 13.49 -19.63 4.81
CA GLY A 425 13.03 -19.07 6.07
C GLY A 425 13.83 -17.86 6.51
N ILE A 426 13.45 -17.31 7.66
CA ILE A 426 14.14 -16.22 8.35
C ILE A 426 14.48 -16.67 9.76
N ARG A 427 15.70 -16.39 10.18
CA ARG A 427 16.14 -16.46 11.57
C ARG A 427 16.20 -15.04 12.13
N LEU A 428 15.53 -14.80 13.25
CA LEU A 428 15.48 -13.51 13.95
C LEU A 428 16.13 -13.65 15.32
N TYR A 429 16.84 -12.60 15.74
CA TYR A 429 17.44 -12.46 17.06
C TYR A 429 16.97 -11.17 17.69
N HIS A 430 16.41 -11.26 18.90
CA HIS A 430 15.83 -10.13 19.63
C HIS A 430 16.16 -10.20 21.12
N HIS A 431 15.99 -9.09 21.83
CA HIS A 431 16.18 -9.06 23.28
C HIS A 431 15.05 -9.80 24.02
N LEU A 432 15.38 -10.49 25.12
CA LEU A 432 14.41 -11.28 25.89
C LEU A 432 13.28 -10.44 26.50
N ASN A 433 13.58 -9.20 26.87
CA ASN A 433 12.63 -8.24 27.43
C ASN A 433 11.82 -7.48 26.36
N GLU A 434 12.16 -7.62 25.09
CA GLU A 434 11.45 -7.01 23.95
C GLU A 434 11.17 -8.11 22.90
N PRO A 435 10.24 -9.05 23.17
CA PRO A 435 9.92 -10.13 22.26
C PRO A 435 9.36 -9.59 20.95
N CYS A 436 9.79 -10.16 19.83
CA CYS A 436 9.19 -9.85 18.54
C CYS A 436 8.04 -10.81 18.21
N GLN A 437 7.02 -10.28 17.54
CA GLN A 437 5.87 -11.02 17.03
C GLN A 437 5.98 -11.13 15.52
N LEU A 438 5.58 -12.29 14.98
CA LEU A 438 5.59 -12.56 13.54
C LEU A 438 4.18 -12.81 13.04
N PHE A 439 3.83 -12.11 11.97
CA PHE A 439 2.57 -12.28 11.27
C PHE A 439 2.87 -12.76 9.85
N GLU A 440 2.47 -13.99 9.53
CA GLU A 440 2.65 -14.59 8.21
C GLU A 440 1.81 -13.83 7.17
N VAL A 441 2.43 -13.39 6.08
CA VAL A 441 1.74 -12.76 4.96
C VAL A 441 2.12 -13.42 3.62
N TYR A 442 1.27 -13.27 2.61
CA TYR A 442 1.46 -13.79 1.27
C TYR A 442 2.24 -12.80 0.42
N ASP A 443 3.26 -13.31 -0.27
CA ASP A 443 4.00 -12.58 -1.28
C ASP A 443 4.42 -11.16 -0.81
N ARG A 444 3.92 -10.09 -1.44
CA ARG A 444 4.16 -8.68 -1.09
C ARG A 444 2.97 -8.02 -0.41
N ALA A 445 2.01 -8.81 0.03
CA ALA A 445 0.68 -8.35 0.32
C ALA A 445 0.38 -8.55 1.81
N HIS A 446 -0.30 -7.60 2.44
CA HIS A 446 -0.53 -7.53 3.89
C HIS A 446 -1.52 -8.57 4.45
N PHE A 447 -1.58 -9.77 3.88
CA PHE A 447 -2.54 -10.80 4.25
C PHE A 447 -1.96 -12.21 4.03
N PRO A 448 -2.33 -13.23 4.84
CA PRO A 448 -3.09 -13.10 6.07
C PRO A 448 -2.33 -12.31 7.14
N VAL A 449 -2.92 -12.01 8.30
CA VAL A 449 -2.21 -11.37 9.42
C VAL A 449 -2.45 -12.19 10.67
N THR A 450 -2.30 -13.50 10.52
CA THR A 450 -2.42 -14.44 11.63
C THR A 450 -1.02 -14.67 12.20
N GLU A 451 -0.87 -14.66 13.52
CA GLU A 451 0.41 -14.98 14.16
C GLU A 451 0.92 -16.34 13.67
N ALA A 452 2.22 -16.44 13.39
CA ALA A 452 2.83 -17.67 12.87
C ALA A 452 2.55 -18.89 13.78
N GLU A 453 2.52 -18.69 15.10
CA GLU A 453 2.20 -19.74 16.08
C GLU A 453 0.76 -20.28 15.97
N LYS A 454 -0.15 -19.53 15.34
CA LYS A 454 -1.57 -19.87 15.17
C LYS A 454 -1.90 -20.44 13.80
N THR A 455 -0.90 -20.74 12.97
CA THR A 455 -1.07 -21.14 11.57
C THR A 455 -0.34 -22.46 11.26
N HIS A 456 -0.94 -23.35 10.45
CA HIS A 456 -0.40 -24.69 10.13
C HIS A 456 -0.47 -25.01 8.62
N LEU A 457 0.30 -26.00 8.13
CA LEU A 457 0.16 -26.51 6.75
C LEU A 457 -1.30 -26.86 6.46
N GLY A 458 -1.89 -26.25 5.41
CA GLY A 458 -3.33 -26.33 5.09
C GLY A 458 -4.16 -25.10 5.50
N SER A 459 -3.55 -24.14 6.22
CA SER A 459 -4.13 -22.84 6.56
C SER A 459 -4.14 -21.82 5.40
N GLU A 460 -4.00 -22.26 4.16
CA GLU A 460 -3.83 -21.39 2.99
C GLU A 460 -5.08 -20.55 2.65
N ASN A 461 -6.20 -20.86 3.30
CA ASN A 461 -7.47 -20.14 3.24
C ASN A 461 -7.91 -19.65 4.63
N VAL A 462 -6.98 -19.26 5.52
CA VAL A 462 -7.35 -18.73 6.84
C VAL A 462 -7.85 -17.29 6.70
N PRO A 463 -9.08 -16.98 7.16
CA PRO A 463 -9.58 -15.61 7.20
C PRO A 463 -8.65 -14.73 8.06
N VAL A 464 -8.28 -13.57 7.51
CA VAL A 464 -7.41 -12.59 8.17
C VAL A 464 -8.01 -12.20 9.52
N THR A 465 -7.41 -12.72 10.59
CA THR A 465 -7.77 -12.35 11.95
C THR A 465 -6.72 -11.38 12.42
N PHE A 466 -7.03 -10.07 12.42
CA PHE A 466 -6.21 -9.13 13.17
C PHE A 466 -6.33 -9.52 14.65
N ILE A 467 -5.23 -9.96 15.24
CA ILE A 467 -5.17 -10.21 16.68
C ILE A 467 -4.99 -8.84 17.35
N PRO A 468 -5.87 -8.45 18.28
CA PRO A 468 -5.76 -7.16 18.95
C PRO A 468 -4.40 -7.03 19.65
N LEU A 469 -3.76 -5.86 19.54
CA LEU A 469 -2.72 -5.49 20.48
C LEU A 469 -3.33 -5.47 21.88
N LYS A 470 -2.77 -6.27 22.80
CA LYS A 470 -3.01 -6.10 24.23
C LYS A 470 -2.26 -4.85 24.68
N GLY A 471 -3.00 -3.83 25.11
CA GLY A 471 -2.51 -2.76 25.98
C GLY A 471 -1.83 -1.58 25.27
N ARG A 472 -2.55 -0.48 25.18
CA ARG A 472 -2.03 0.84 25.53
C ARG A 472 -3.01 1.49 26.50
#